data_AF-A0A0G0SST1-F1
#
_entry.id   AF-A0A0G0SST1-F1
#
_cell.length_a   1.000
_cell.length_b   1.000
_cell.length_c   1.000
_cell.angle_alpha   90.00
_cell.angle_beta   90.00
_cell.angle_gamma   90.00
#
_symmetry.space_group_name_H-M   'P 1'
#
loop_
_entity.id
_entity.type
_entity.pdbx_description
1 polymer ?
#
loop_
_entity_poly.entity_id
_entity_poly.type
_entity_poly.pdbx_seq_one_letter_code
_entity_poly.pdbx_strand_id
1 'polypeptide(L)'
;VRVSKLNIFYDFRIFISFYTSFSRIVRDENSKIIKDVQFRDTNEEEKKITEVNPIYFCFEAKWLWKKLKTLKTDNDQKQYYLTDVIKIAMEENQKIESINIDAHEALAANSQEELEILEKLIV
;
A
#
# COMPACT_ATOMS: atom_id res chain seq x y z
N VAL A 1 8.45 0.37 -0.46
CA VAL A 1 8.31 -0.22 -1.81
C VAL A 1 8.96 0.80 -2.78
N ARG A 2 9.02 0.67 -4.09
CA ARG A 2 9.21 1.79 -5.04
C ARG A 2 8.80 1.19 -6.36
N VAL A 3 7.66 1.64 -6.88
CA VAL A 3 7.09 1.05 -8.08
C VAL A 3 7.74 1.71 -9.29
N SER A 4 8.28 0.86 -10.15
CA SER A 4 8.98 1.20 -11.39
C SER A 4 8.11 2.07 -12.31
N LYS A 5 8.76 2.97 -13.04
CA LYS A 5 8.15 3.80 -14.07
C LYS A 5 7.64 2.91 -15.21
N LEU A 6 6.32 2.74 -15.32
CA LEU A 6 5.69 1.94 -16.38
C LEU A 6 5.73 2.71 -17.71
N ASN A 7 6.14 2.05 -18.80
CA ASN A 7 5.91 2.52 -20.17
C ASN A 7 4.52 2.05 -20.60
N ILE A 8 3.56 2.96 -20.64
CA ILE A 8 2.13 2.67 -20.71
C ILE A 8 1.64 2.85 -22.15
N PHE A 9 1.47 1.73 -22.88
CA PHE A 9 0.77 1.72 -24.18
C PHE A 9 -0.67 1.17 -24.09
N TYR A 10 -1.19 0.91 -22.89
CA TYR A 10 -2.60 0.57 -22.63
C TYR A 10 -3.22 1.54 -21.62
N ASP A 11 -4.44 2.03 -21.88
CA ASP A 11 -5.09 3.22 -21.28
C ASP A 11 -4.74 3.49 -19.80
N PHE A 12 -3.99 4.59 -19.56
CA PHE A 12 -3.55 5.07 -18.25
C PHE A 12 -4.68 5.15 -17.21
N ARG A 13 -5.92 5.38 -17.66
CA ARG A 13 -7.11 5.49 -16.78
C ARG A 13 -7.47 4.19 -16.09
N ILE A 14 -7.22 3.05 -16.74
CA ILE A 14 -7.56 1.73 -16.19
C ILE A 14 -6.67 1.44 -14.96
N PHE A 15 -5.38 1.69 -15.09
CA PHE A 15 -4.41 1.46 -14.03
C PHE A 15 -4.57 2.42 -12.84
N ILE A 16 -5.06 3.65 -13.07
CA ILE A 16 -5.34 4.58 -11.98
C ILE A 16 -6.28 3.96 -10.95
N SER A 17 -7.35 3.25 -11.36
CA SER A 17 -8.29 2.63 -10.43
C SER A 17 -7.59 1.73 -9.41
N PHE A 18 -6.78 0.79 -9.89
CA PHE A 18 -6.02 -0.13 -9.05
C PHE A 18 -5.10 0.61 -8.07
N TYR A 19 -4.36 1.63 -8.54
CA TYR A 19 -3.38 2.34 -7.69
C TYR A 19 -3.99 3.37 -6.75
N THR A 20 -5.23 3.84 -7.00
CA THR A 20 -5.95 4.68 -6.04
C THR A 20 -6.45 3.92 -4.81
N SER A 21 -6.53 2.59 -4.89
CA SER A 21 -6.88 1.73 -3.75
C SER A 21 -5.70 1.49 -2.79
N PHE A 22 -4.46 1.78 -3.22
CA PHE A 22 -3.27 1.60 -2.39
C PHE A 22 -2.88 2.87 -1.66
N SER A 23 -2.28 2.73 -0.48
CA SER A 23 -1.67 3.84 0.24
C SER A 23 -0.35 4.29 -0.38
N ARG A 24 0.09 5.50 -0.03
CA ARG A 24 1.35 6.11 -0.45
C ARG A 24 2.38 6.00 0.65
N ILE A 25 3.58 5.57 0.28
CA ILE A 25 4.71 5.50 1.20
C ILE A 25 5.50 6.79 1.14
N VAL A 26 5.59 7.50 2.27
CA VAL A 26 6.41 8.71 2.41
C VAL A 26 7.75 8.33 3.03
N ARG A 27 8.82 8.87 2.45
CA ARG A 27 10.19 8.71 2.94
C ARG A 27 10.81 10.04 3.32
N ASP A 28 11.72 10.00 4.28
CA ASP A 28 12.61 11.12 4.58
C ASP A 28 13.78 11.20 3.58
N GLU A 29 14.64 12.21 3.75
CA GLU A 29 15.84 12.42 2.95
C GLU A 29 16.86 11.25 3.01
N ASN A 30 16.80 10.43 4.07
CA ASN A 30 17.64 9.26 4.26
C ASN A 30 17.00 7.99 3.70
N SER A 31 15.91 8.12 2.94
CA SER A 31 15.11 7.02 2.38
C SER A 31 14.44 6.12 3.44
N LYS A 32 14.34 6.54 4.70
CA LYS A 32 13.59 5.82 5.74
C LYS A 32 12.09 6.02 5.50
N ILE A 33 11.31 4.97 5.66
CA ILE A 33 9.84 5.08 5.65
C ILE A 33 9.38 5.81 6.91
N ILE A 34 8.69 6.92 6.74
CA ILE A 34 8.19 7.76 7.84
C ILE A 34 6.67 7.82 7.92
N LYS A 35 5.97 7.43 6.84
CA LYS A 35 4.50 7.42 6.81
C LYS A 35 3.99 6.42 5.78
N ASP A 36 2.90 5.75 6.12
CA ASP A 36 2.04 5.02 5.18
C ASP A 36 0.64 5.66 5.23
N VAL A 37 0.25 6.35 4.15
CA VAL A 37 -0.97 7.18 4.12
C VAL A 37 -1.94 6.69 3.04
N GLN A 38 -3.17 6.36 3.44
CA GLN A 38 -4.19 5.90 2.50
C GLN A 38 -4.48 6.97 1.45
N PHE A 39 -4.66 6.57 0.18
CA PHE A 39 -4.82 7.52 -0.92
C PHE A 39 -5.94 8.55 -0.68
N ARG A 40 -7.08 8.10 -0.13
CA ARG A 40 -8.20 8.99 0.24
C ARG A 40 -7.82 10.09 1.26
N ASP A 41 -6.80 9.82 2.08
CA ASP A 41 -6.33 10.67 3.18
C ASP A 41 -5.06 11.46 2.79
N THR A 42 -4.64 11.39 1.52
CA THR A 42 -3.45 12.10 1.01
C THR A 42 -3.73 13.56 0.65
N ASN A 43 -2.77 14.43 0.92
CA ASN A 43 -2.73 15.78 0.35
C ASN A 43 -2.25 15.78 -1.11
N GLU A 44 -2.32 16.92 -1.80
CA GLU A 44 -1.96 17.03 -3.23
C GLU A 44 -0.49 16.67 -3.55
N GLU A 45 0.44 16.87 -2.62
CA GLU A 45 1.83 16.44 -2.80
C GLU A 45 1.98 14.93 -2.57
N GLU A 46 1.31 14.38 -1.55
CA GLU A 46 1.30 12.95 -1.27
C GLU A 46 0.64 12.15 -2.41
N LYS A 47 -0.39 12.69 -3.07
CA LYS A 47 -1.03 12.04 -4.25
C LYS A 47 -0.07 11.81 -5.41
N LYS A 48 0.96 12.66 -5.55
CA LYS A 48 1.99 12.56 -6.60
C LYS A 48 3.01 11.46 -6.33
N ILE A 49 3.05 10.92 -5.11
CA ILE A 49 3.95 9.82 -4.77
C ILE A 49 3.55 8.59 -5.59
N THR A 50 4.53 8.03 -6.30
CA THR A 50 4.36 6.81 -7.13
C THR A 50 4.72 5.53 -6.38
N GLU A 51 5.30 5.65 -5.19
CA GLU A 51 5.54 4.52 -4.29
C GLU A 51 4.25 4.16 -3.53
N VAL A 52 3.73 2.97 -3.79
CA VAL A 52 2.48 2.47 -3.21
C VAL A 52 2.71 1.23 -2.34
N ASN A 53 1.78 0.97 -1.41
CA ASN A 53 1.74 -0.24 -0.60
C ASN A 53 0.61 -1.18 -1.05
N PRO A 54 0.93 -2.29 -1.74
CA PRO A 54 -0.06 -3.28 -2.18
C PRO A 54 -0.43 -4.31 -1.10
N ILE A 55 -0.06 -4.07 0.17
CA ILE A 55 -0.46 -4.90 1.33
C ILE A 55 0.21 -6.29 1.35
N TYR A 56 1.46 -6.38 0.86
CA TYR A 56 2.31 -7.54 1.09
C TYR A 56 3.25 -7.29 2.25
N PHE A 57 3.14 -8.11 3.30
CA PHE A 57 3.93 -7.94 4.50
C PHE A 57 4.60 -9.24 4.96
N CYS A 58 5.77 -9.07 5.56
CA CYS A 58 6.45 -10.11 6.31
C CYS A 58 6.81 -9.53 7.68
N PHE A 59 6.36 -10.19 8.75
CA PHE A 59 6.57 -9.75 10.12
C PHE A 59 7.22 -10.86 10.95
N GLU A 60 7.94 -10.48 12.00
CA GLU A 60 8.25 -11.42 13.07
C GLU A 60 6.93 -11.82 13.76
N ALA A 61 6.67 -13.12 13.81
CA ALA A 61 5.36 -13.65 14.18
C ALA A 61 4.97 -13.28 15.62
N LYS A 62 5.87 -13.39 16.60
CA LYS A 62 5.56 -13.11 18.00
C LYS A 62 5.20 -11.63 18.21
N TRP A 63 5.94 -10.74 17.55
CA TRP A 63 5.68 -9.32 17.56
C TRP A 63 4.31 -9.03 16.93
N LEU A 64 4.02 -9.56 15.73
CA LEU A 64 2.73 -9.36 15.06
C LEU A 64 1.55 -9.79 15.93
N TRP A 65 1.58 -11.00 16.49
CA TRP A 65 0.49 -11.50 17.34
C TRP A 65 0.26 -10.64 18.58
N LYS A 66 1.32 -10.03 19.12
CA LYS A 66 1.20 -9.07 20.23
C LYS A 66 0.52 -7.78 19.77
N LYS A 67 0.84 -7.26 18.58
CA LYS A 67 0.33 -5.98 18.07
C LYS A 67 -1.08 -6.04 17.50
N LEU A 68 -1.48 -7.17 16.94
CA LEU A 68 -2.87 -7.35 16.50
C LEU A 68 -3.88 -7.11 17.64
N LYS A 69 -3.51 -7.44 18.88
CA LYS A 69 -4.34 -7.20 20.08
C LYS A 69 -4.47 -5.73 20.47
N THR A 70 -3.62 -4.85 19.95
CA THR A 70 -3.61 -3.42 20.29
C THR A 70 -4.27 -2.57 19.21
N LEU A 71 -4.71 -3.17 18.11
CA LEU A 71 -5.45 -2.46 17.06
C LEU A 71 -6.75 -1.88 17.62
N LYS A 72 -7.15 -0.74 17.07
CA LYS A 72 -8.37 -0.02 17.43
C LYS A 72 -9.19 0.19 16.18
N THR A 73 -10.49 0.38 16.36
CA THR A 73 -11.44 0.71 15.28
C THR A 73 -11.63 2.22 15.16
N ASP A 74 -10.60 3.00 15.47
CA ASP A 74 -10.66 4.47 15.44
C ASP A 74 -10.34 5.02 14.05
N ASN A 75 -11.19 4.61 13.09
CA ASN A 75 -11.22 5.10 11.73
C ASN A 75 -12.67 5.30 11.30
N ASP A 76 -12.87 5.91 10.13
CA ASP A 76 -14.20 6.27 9.63
C ASP A 76 -15.10 5.05 9.39
N GLN A 77 -14.51 3.87 9.15
CA GLN A 77 -15.26 2.63 8.88
C GLN A 77 -15.52 1.80 10.15
N LYS A 78 -14.94 2.17 11.30
CA LYS A 78 -15.02 1.42 12.55
C LYS A 78 -14.55 -0.03 12.43
N GLN A 79 -13.48 -0.27 11.66
CA GLN A 79 -12.90 -1.59 11.45
C GLN A 79 -11.45 -1.69 11.94
N TYR A 80 -10.94 -2.91 12.13
CA TYR A 80 -9.52 -3.12 12.39
C TYR A 80 -8.75 -3.15 11.07
N TYR A 81 -7.85 -2.20 10.85
CA TYR A 81 -6.99 -2.19 9.67
C TYR A 81 -5.66 -2.88 9.97
N LEU A 82 -5.32 -3.92 9.19
CA LEU A 82 -4.02 -4.58 9.30
C LEU A 82 -2.86 -3.59 9.06
N THR A 83 -3.06 -2.61 8.18
CA THR A 83 -2.06 -1.58 7.85
C THR A 83 -1.67 -0.72 9.06
N ASP A 84 -2.53 -0.60 10.08
CA ASP A 84 -2.20 0.16 11.29
C ASP A 84 -1.07 -0.52 12.10
N VAL A 85 -0.80 -1.81 11.88
CA VAL A 85 0.39 -2.48 12.44
C VAL A 85 1.69 -1.81 11.97
N ILE A 86 1.72 -1.24 10.76
CA ILE A 86 2.91 -0.53 10.25
C ILE A 86 3.13 0.76 11.03
N LYS A 87 2.07 1.52 11.34
CA LYS A 87 2.16 2.72 12.17
C LYS A 87 2.70 2.39 13.55
N ILE A 88 2.20 1.32 14.17
CA ILE A 88 2.70 0.82 15.45
C ILE A 88 4.19 0.44 15.35
N ALA A 89 4.62 -0.21 14.26
CA ALA A 89 6.02 -0.53 14.04
C ALA A 89 6.90 0.74 13.97
N MET A 90 6.42 1.80 13.30
CA MET A 90 7.12 3.08 13.20
C MET A 90 7.24 3.76 14.58
N GLU A 91 6.16 3.81 15.35
CA GLU A 91 6.11 4.39 16.70
C GLU A 91 7.06 3.66 17.66
N GLU A 92 7.20 2.35 17.52
CA GLU A 92 8.13 1.53 18.30
C GLU A 92 9.56 1.52 17.75
N ASN A 93 9.83 2.33 16.72
CA ASN A 93 11.10 2.42 16.02
C ASN A 93 11.65 1.05 15.60
N GLN A 94 10.76 0.14 15.21
CA GLN A 94 11.14 -1.15 14.62
C GLN A 94 11.84 -0.91 13.28
N LYS A 95 12.71 -1.84 12.89
CA LYS A 95 13.31 -1.82 11.57
C LYS A 95 12.23 -2.16 10.53
N ILE A 96 11.91 -1.20 9.66
CA ILE A 96 10.97 -1.38 8.55
C ILE A 96 11.77 -1.28 7.24
N GLU A 97 11.76 -2.38 6.50
CA GLU A 97 12.36 -2.48 5.18
C GLU A 97 11.27 -2.73 4.15
N SER A 98 11.59 -2.48 2.89
CA SER A 98 10.67 -2.76 1.79
C SER A 98 11.40 -3.33 0.59
N ILE A 99 10.75 -4.27 -0.08
CA ILE A 99 11.22 -4.84 -1.34
C ILE A 99 10.48 -4.18 -2.51
N ASN A 100 11.13 -4.18 -3.67
CA ASN A 100 10.49 -3.82 -4.93
C ASN A 100 9.91 -5.08 -5.56
N ILE A 101 8.75 -4.94 -6.17
CA ILE A 101 8.06 -5.99 -6.92
C ILE A 101 7.62 -5.42 -8.27
N ASP A 102 7.29 -6.30 -9.22
CA ASP A 102 6.69 -5.86 -10.46
C ASP A 102 5.30 -5.26 -10.17
N ALA A 103 4.97 -4.15 -10.83
CA ALA A 103 3.69 -3.49 -10.67
C ALA A 103 2.52 -4.40 -11.10
N HIS A 104 2.75 -5.27 -12.10
CA HIS A 104 1.76 -6.22 -12.58
C HIS A 104 1.44 -7.31 -11.55
N GLU A 105 2.44 -7.74 -10.77
CA GLU A 105 2.24 -8.73 -9.69
C GLU A 105 1.43 -8.16 -8.51
N ALA A 106 1.39 -6.84 -8.38
CA ALA A 106 0.68 -6.14 -7.31
C ALA A 106 -0.80 -5.88 -7.61
N LEU A 107 -1.26 -6.15 -8.84
CA LEU A 107 -2.64 -5.85 -9.23
C LEU A 107 -3.62 -6.81 -8.54
N ALA A 108 -4.66 -6.24 -7.93
CA ALA A 108 -5.73 -6.98 -7.28
C ALA A 108 -7.08 -6.31 -7.59
N ALA A 109 -8.13 -7.11 -7.79
CA ALA A 109 -9.45 -6.61 -8.10
C ALA A 109 -10.26 -6.37 -6.81
N ASN A 110 -10.84 -5.17 -6.71
CA ASN A 110 -11.78 -4.77 -5.67
C ASN A 110 -13.19 -4.53 -6.23
N SER A 111 -13.37 -4.59 -7.55
CA SER A 111 -14.66 -4.52 -8.24
C SER A 111 -14.75 -5.55 -9.36
N GLN A 112 -15.98 -5.77 -9.86
CA GLN A 112 -16.21 -6.68 -10.99
C GLN A 112 -15.50 -6.18 -12.26
N GLU A 113 -15.49 -4.86 -12.48
CA GLU A 113 -14.81 -4.23 -13.60
C GLU A 113 -13.30 -4.43 -13.52
N GLU A 114 -12.71 -4.27 -12.33
CA GLU A 114 -11.29 -4.56 -12.10
C GLU A 114 -10.95 -6.03 -12.36
N LEU A 115 -11.82 -6.96 -11.96
CA LEU A 115 -11.65 -8.39 -12.23
C LEU A 115 -11.64 -8.69 -13.74
N GLU A 116 -12.60 -8.15 -14.49
CA GLU A 116 -12.68 -8.32 -15.95
C GLU A 116 -11.45 -7.75 -16.68
N ILE A 117 -10.82 -6.71 -16.13
CA ILE A 117 -9.55 -6.19 -16.64
C ILE A 117 -8.42 -7.18 -16.38
N LEU A 118 -8.29 -7.70 -15.15
CA LEU A 118 -7.23 -8.64 -14.79
C LEU A 118 -7.32 -9.95 -15.59
N GLU A 119 -8.53 -10.47 -15.82
CA GLU A 119 -8.74 -11.66 -16.64
C GLU A 119 -8.22 -11.51 -18.08
N LYS A 120 -8.24 -10.29 -18.63
CA LYS A 120 -7.69 -10.00 -19.98
C LYS A 120 -6.17 -9.87 -20.01
N LEU A 121 -5.54 -9.65 -18.86
CA LEU A 121 -4.08 -9.56 -18.73
C LEU A 121 -3.43 -10.93 -18.54
N ILE A 122 -4.19 -11.93 -18.08
CA ILE A 122 -3.76 -13.32 -17.95
C ILE A 122 -3.92 -13.99 -19.32
N VAL A 123 -2.97 -13.77 -20.23
CA VAL A 123 -2.85 -14.50 -21.51
C VAL A 123 -1.44 -15.03 -21.65
#